data_AF-A0A8J3ZFW2-F1
#
_entry.id   AF-A0A8J3ZFW2-F1
#
_cell.length_a   1.000
_cell.length_b   1.000
_cell.length_c   1.000
_cell.angle_alpha   90.00
_cell.angle_beta   90.00
_cell.angle_gamma   90.00
#
_symmetry.space_group_name_H-M   'P 1'
#
loop_
_entity.id
_entity.type
_entity.pdbx_description
1 polymer ?
#
loop_
_entity_poly.entity_id
_entity_poly.type
_entity_poly.pdbx_seq_one_letter_code
_entity_poly.pdbx_strand_id
1 'polypeptide(L)'
;MTTTDTPTDTTTDNAVPEPVAFTEEQVLDALNEAADDILEAVEARDEGLRDGINLMVNATIAYLRGTASDLDDVAEASYGENLDTILGWIGAAA
;
A
#
# COMPACT_ATOMS: atom_id res chain seq x y z
N MET A 1 -56.91 23.54 16.60
CA MET A 1 -56.26 22.35 16.01
C MET A 1 -55.75 22.78 14.65
N THR A 2 -54.45 23.03 14.53
CA THR A 2 -53.82 23.45 13.26
C THR A 2 -52.69 22.46 13.03
N THR A 3 -52.82 21.65 11.99
CA THR A 3 -51.87 20.61 11.60
C THR A 3 -50.63 21.25 10.99
N THR A 4 -49.45 20.89 11.49
CA THR A 4 -48.16 21.24 10.90
C THR A 4 -47.84 20.20 9.82
N ASP A 5 -47.87 20.60 8.56
CA ASP A 5 -47.29 19.80 7.48
C ASP A 5 -45.76 20.01 7.47
N THR A 6 -45.03 18.97 7.83
CA THR A 6 -43.58 18.88 7.62
C THR A 6 -43.35 18.25 6.26
N PRO A 7 -42.70 18.92 5.28
CA PRO A 7 -42.29 18.25 4.06
C PRO A 7 -41.08 17.36 4.39
N THR A 8 -41.25 16.05 4.21
CA THR A 8 -40.18 15.07 4.28
C THR A 8 -39.43 15.09 2.96
N ASP A 9 -38.37 15.90 2.86
CA ASP A 9 -37.45 15.82 1.73
C ASP A 9 -36.43 14.71 2.01
N THR A 10 -36.74 13.50 1.56
CA THR A 10 -35.78 12.40 1.50
C THR A 10 -35.18 12.37 0.11
N THR A 11 -34.38 13.37 -0.21
CA THR A 11 -33.42 13.27 -1.31
C THR A 11 -32.27 12.40 -0.80
N THR A 12 -32.27 11.13 -1.19
CA THR A 12 -31.13 10.23 -1.05
C THR A 12 -29.99 10.80 -1.90
N ASP A 13 -29.16 11.60 -1.27
CA ASP A 13 -27.91 12.10 -1.83
C ASP A 13 -26.99 10.90 -2.06
N ASN A 14 -26.81 10.51 -3.32
CA ASN A 14 -25.76 9.59 -3.73
C ASN A 14 -24.42 10.34 -3.65
N ALA A 15 -24.03 10.75 -2.45
CA ALA A 15 -22.76 11.41 -2.21
C ALA A 15 -21.65 10.44 -2.63
N VAL A 16 -20.89 10.81 -3.66
CA VAL A 16 -19.61 10.16 -3.98
C VAL A 16 -18.77 10.26 -2.72
N PRO A 17 -18.25 9.15 -2.17
CA PRO A 17 -17.46 9.22 -0.95
C PRO A 17 -16.27 10.13 -1.20
N GLU A 18 -16.14 11.17 -0.36
CA GLU A 18 -14.98 12.05 -0.38
C GLU A 18 -13.70 11.22 -0.21
N PRO A 19 -12.61 11.57 -0.91
CA PRO A 19 -11.36 10.84 -0.78
C PRO A 19 -10.88 10.91 0.68
N VAL A 20 -10.65 9.73 1.27
CA VAL A 20 -10.12 9.61 2.61
C VAL A 20 -8.61 9.85 2.55
N ALA A 21 -8.12 10.81 3.33
CA ALA A 21 -6.70 11.06 3.50
C ALA A 21 -6.17 10.24 4.69
N PHE A 22 -5.01 9.61 4.50
CA PHE A 22 -4.30 8.86 5.54
C PHE A 22 -2.97 9.54 5.84
N THR A 23 -2.49 9.40 7.07
CA THR A 23 -1.12 9.77 7.40
C THR A 23 -0.14 8.79 6.76
N GLU A 24 1.11 9.23 6.60
CA GLU A 24 2.17 8.36 6.11
C GLU A 24 2.36 7.12 7.00
N GLU A 25 2.30 7.30 8.32
CA GLU A 25 2.35 6.23 9.31
C GLU A 25 1.21 5.22 9.13
N GLN A 26 -0.02 5.70 8.90
CA GLN A 26 -1.17 4.81 8.63
C GLN A 26 -1.00 3.99 7.35
N VAL A 27 -0.40 4.58 6.31
CA VAL A 27 -0.12 3.86 5.06
C VAL A 27 0.99 2.84 5.26
N LEU A 28 2.06 3.21 5.96
CA LEU A 28 3.17 2.32 6.31
C LEU A 28 2.71 1.12 7.14
N ASP A 29 1.96 1.37 8.20
CA ASP A 29 1.46 0.33 9.10
C ASP A 29 0.56 -0.64 8.33
N ALA A 30 -0.37 -0.12 7.51
CA ALA A 30 -1.26 -0.96 6.71
C ALA A 30 -0.51 -1.80 5.66
N LEU A 31 0.53 -1.23 5.03
CA LEU A 31 1.37 -1.95 4.06
C LEU A 31 2.20 -3.05 4.72
N ASN A 32 2.78 -2.78 5.89
CA ASN A 32 3.55 -3.77 6.64
C ASN A 32 2.66 -4.91 7.13
N GLU A 33 1.48 -4.61 7.68
CA GLU A 33 0.53 -5.65 8.11
C GLU A 33 0.09 -6.52 6.92
N ALA A 34 -0.23 -5.92 5.77
CA ALA A 34 -0.60 -6.67 4.57
C ALA A 34 0.56 -7.52 4.02
N ALA A 35 1.79 -7.02 4.11
CA ALA A 35 2.99 -7.77 3.74
C ALA A 35 3.16 -9.00 4.65
N ASP A 36 3.04 -8.82 5.96
CA ASP A 36 3.15 -9.89 6.95
C ASP A 36 2.05 -10.95 6.75
N ASP A 37 0.79 -10.54 6.53
CA ASP A 37 -0.33 -11.44 6.23
C ASP A 37 -0.06 -12.33 5.01
N ILE A 38 0.46 -11.75 3.93
CA ILE A 38 0.78 -12.51 2.70
C ILE A 38 1.93 -13.47 2.95
N LEU A 39 2.99 -13.02 3.62
CA LEU A 39 4.16 -13.83 3.94
C LEU A 39 3.82 -15.00 4.87
N GLU A 40 2.92 -14.79 5.82
CA GLU A 40 2.38 -15.85 6.67
C GLU A 40 1.53 -16.82 5.84
N ALA A 41 0.60 -16.31 5.01
CA ALA A 41 -0.34 -17.13 4.25
C ALA A 41 0.33 -18.10 3.26
N VAL A 42 1.47 -17.71 2.69
CA VAL A 42 2.25 -18.56 1.77
C VAL A 42 3.31 -19.41 2.48
N GLU A 43 3.35 -19.36 3.82
CA GLU A 43 4.42 -19.92 4.64
C GLU A 43 5.81 -19.57 4.09
N ALA A 44 6.01 -18.33 3.65
CA ALA A 44 7.22 -17.89 2.97
C ALA A 44 8.44 -18.19 3.84
N ARG A 45 9.14 -19.29 3.56
CA ARG A 45 10.46 -19.58 4.12
C ARG A 45 11.58 -19.05 3.26
N ASP A 46 11.25 -18.68 2.03
CA ASP A 46 12.18 -18.15 1.06
C ASP A 46 12.42 -16.65 1.30
N GLU A 47 13.70 -16.29 1.32
CA GLU A 47 14.18 -14.93 1.56
C GLU A 47 13.84 -14.00 0.40
N GLY A 48 13.87 -14.49 -0.84
CA GLY A 48 13.60 -13.71 -2.04
C GLY A 48 12.16 -13.21 -2.14
N LEU A 49 11.17 -14.03 -1.77
CA LEU A 49 9.77 -13.57 -1.74
C LEU A 49 9.56 -12.48 -0.67
N ARG A 50 10.21 -12.61 0.48
CA ARG A 50 10.20 -11.58 1.54
C ARG A 50 10.82 -10.28 1.07
N ASP A 51 11.97 -10.37 0.41
CA ASP A 51 12.66 -9.19 -0.13
C ASP A 51 11.84 -8.49 -1.21
N GLY A 52 11.15 -9.24 -2.07
CA GLY A 52 10.26 -8.68 -3.08
C GLY A 52 9.07 -7.92 -2.48
N ILE A 53 8.47 -8.44 -1.43
CA ILE A 53 7.36 -7.76 -0.73
C ILE A 53 7.86 -6.53 0.02
N ASN A 54 9.00 -6.62 0.69
CA ASN A 54 9.63 -5.47 1.36
C ASN A 54 10.01 -4.36 0.36
N LEU A 55 10.52 -4.73 -0.83
CA LEU A 55 10.81 -3.77 -1.90
C LEU A 55 9.53 -3.03 -2.33
N MET A 56 8.39 -3.74 -2.45
CA MET A 56 7.11 -3.12 -2.80
C MET A 56 6.65 -2.11 -1.74
N VAL A 57 6.77 -2.43 -0.45
CA VAL A 57 6.43 -1.53 0.66
C VAL A 57 7.30 -0.26 0.59
N ASN A 58 8.61 -0.43 0.46
CA ASN A 58 9.56 0.69 0.37
C ASN A 58 9.30 1.56 -0.87
N ALA A 59 9.04 0.94 -2.02
CA ALA A 59 8.75 1.65 -3.27
C ALA A 59 7.48 2.50 -3.17
N THR A 60 6.44 1.96 -2.55
CA THR A 60 5.17 2.67 -2.38
C THR A 60 5.35 3.99 -1.64
N ILE A 61 6.10 3.97 -0.53
CA ILE A 61 6.38 5.19 0.25
C ILE A 61 7.32 6.13 -0.48
N ALA A 62 8.34 5.60 -1.17
CA ALA A 62 9.26 6.42 -1.94
C ALA A 62 8.54 7.19 -3.08
N TYR A 63 7.56 6.55 -3.74
CA TYR A 63 6.72 7.21 -4.74
C TYR A 63 5.75 8.23 -4.13
N LEU A 64 5.12 7.91 -3.00
CA LEU A 64 4.23 8.87 -2.31
C LEU A 64 5.00 10.12 -1.84
N ARG A 65 6.27 9.97 -1.43
CA ARG A 65 7.15 11.08 -1.05
C ARG A 65 7.79 11.79 -2.23
N GLY A 66 7.72 11.23 -3.45
CA GLY A 66 8.41 11.73 -4.63
C GLY A 66 9.94 11.64 -4.53
N THR A 67 10.47 10.73 -3.70
CA THR A 67 11.92 10.51 -3.53
C THR A 67 12.47 9.44 -4.46
N ALA A 68 11.60 8.68 -5.12
CA ALA A 68 11.96 7.74 -6.18
C ALA A 68 11.10 8.03 -7.41
N SER A 69 11.68 7.77 -8.58
CA SER A 69 11.02 7.86 -9.88
C SER A 69 10.78 6.49 -10.51
N ASP A 70 11.59 5.50 -10.14
CA ASP A 70 11.47 4.10 -10.56
C ASP A 70 11.91 3.14 -9.43
N LEU A 71 11.98 1.84 -9.73
CA LEU A 71 12.37 0.81 -8.75
C LEU A 71 13.88 0.72 -8.55
N ASP A 72 14.69 1.21 -9.49
CA ASP A 72 16.14 1.24 -9.35
C ASP A 72 16.53 2.24 -8.25
N ASP A 73 15.90 3.41 -8.22
CA ASP A 73 16.05 4.40 -7.14
C ASP A 73 15.76 3.77 -5.75
N VAL A 74 14.74 2.92 -5.67
CA VAL A 74 14.30 2.28 -4.42
C VAL A 74 15.24 1.14 -4.02
N ALA A 75 15.66 0.34 -5.00
CA ALA A 75 16.61 -0.76 -4.81
C ALA A 75 17.93 -0.24 -4.24
N GLU A 76 18.48 0.82 -4.84
CA GLU A 76 19.70 1.45 -4.36
C GLU A 76 19.51 2.04 -2.96
N ALA A 77 18.42 2.78 -2.73
CA ALA A 77 18.18 3.44 -1.45
C ALA A 77 17.90 2.48 -0.28
N SER A 78 17.22 1.35 -0.56
CA SER A 78 16.74 0.43 0.48
C SER A 78 17.71 -0.72 0.73
N TYR A 79 18.41 -1.18 -0.30
CA TYR A 79 19.26 -2.37 -0.25
C TYR A 79 20.72 -2.09 -0.60
N GLY A 80 21.03 -0.94 -1.23
CA GLY A 80 22.37 -0.67 -1.75
C GLY A 80 22.74 -1.54 -2.96
N GLU A 81 21.74 -2.14 -3.60
CA GLU A 81 21.87 -3.09 -4.70
C GLU A 81 21.15 -2.57 -5.95
N ASN A 82 21.48 -3.10 -7.11
CA ASN A 82 20.71 -2.83 -8.34
C ASN A 82 19.45 -3.71 -8.40
N LEU A 83 18.47 -3.28 -9.20
CA LEU A 83 17.19 -3.98 -9.30
C LEU A 83 17.33 -5.41 -9.83
N ASP A 84 18.24 -5.67 -10.77
CA ASP A 84 18.48 -7.01 -11.33
C ASP A 84 18.95 -8.00 -10.25
N THR A 85 19.79 -7.57 -9.31
CA THR A 85 20.22 -8.40 -8.17
C THR A 85 19.02 -8.81 -7.31
N ILE A 86 18.15 -7.86 -6.98
CA ILE A 86 16.97 -8.11 -6.13
C ILE A 86 15.96 -9.01 -6.86
N LEU A 87 15.71 -8.76 -8.15
CA LEU A 87 14.86 -9.61 -8.98
C LEU A 87 15.42 -11.04 -9.10
N GLY A 88 16.74 -11.20 -9.06
CA GLY A 88 17.40 -12.50 -8.99
C GLY A 88 17.05 -13.29 -7.73
N TRP A 89 16.91 -12.63 -6.58
CA TRP A 89 16.48 -13.27 -5.33
C TRP A 89 15.03 -13.73 -5.42
N ILE A 90 14.15 -12.88 -5.93
CA ILE A 90 12.71 -13.17 -6.10
C ILE A 90 12.50 -14.32 -7.09
N GLY A 91 13.24 -14.32 -8.22
CA GLY A 91 13.12 -15.36 -9.24
C GLY A 91 13.66 -16.73 -8.79
N ALA A 92 14.57 -16.77 -7.82
CA ALA A 92 15.07 -18.01 -7.23
C ALA A 92 14.10 -18.62 -6.21
N ALA A 93 13.12 -17.85 -5.73
CA ALA A 93 12.11 -18.24 -4.75
C ALA A 93 10.91 -19.01 -5.34
N ALA A 94 10.74 -18.98 -6.67
CA ALA A 94 9.61 -19.53 -7.42
C ALA A 94 9.90 -20.92 -8.02
#